data_AF-F2X4W0-F1
#
_entry.id   AF-F2X4W0-F1
#
_cell.length_a   1.000
_cell.length_b   1.000
_cell.length_c   1.000
_cell.angle_alpha   90.00
_cell.angle_beta   90.00
_cell.angle_gamma   90.00
#
_symmetry.space_group_name_H-M   'P 1'
#
loop_
_entity.id
_entity.type
_entity.pdbx_description
1 polymer ?
#
loop_
_entity_poly.entity_id
_entity_poly.type
_entity_poly.pdbx_seq_one_letter_code
_entity_poly.pdbx_strand_id
1 'polypeptide(L)'
;MKLRICELVINKTLITKTKIETILEAKKKAIQNYAYILHDKDTYQNEKEAQLNGKEVGDIKAPHWHIYLRFNYSQDTKHISQWFNTQENFVSKIKGRFSDALMYMIHANRSDKHQYDEKEVVSNFDWKSEAQQDIFNRKYKMDARLKEIIDKIESGEWKRYDLINKINGYENNIYYSAIKKAFERRIDFLEEMKREMECVFITGMSGSGKTTLAKKIAEDNGYKAYVSSASNDVLDNYKGQECIILDDLRSYCLVLSDLLKMLDNNTASSVKSRYKNKVLECKLIIITTVKSIDDFFDDIFNKDESITQLKRRCKFHIKIDSKYITFKVWNPVKMEYNLIEKKPNNLLNDFQIKELTKKEAKEEIYKVLKIDLDKDS
;
A
#
# COMPACT_ATOMS: atom_id res chain seq x y z
N MET A 1 20.68 27.66 -29.01
CA MET A 1 20.01 26.51 -28.32
C MET A 1 18.71 27.02 -27.72
N LYS A 2 17.61 26.25 -27.72
CA LYS A 2 16.36 26.71 -27.10
C LYS A 2 16.21 26.24 -25.66
N LEU A 3 15.94 27.17 -24.74
CA LEU A 3 15.81 26.92 -23.30
C LEU A 3 14.46 27.38 -22.77
N ARG A 4 13.84 26.55 -21.93
CA ARG A 4 12.62 26.90 -21.17
C ARG A 4 12.94 27.59 -19.85
N ILE A 5 14.07 27.20 -19.25
CA ILE A 5 14.63 27.78 -18.02
C ILE A 5 16.14 27.98 -18.23
N CYS A 6 16.68 29.09 -17.72
CA CYS A 6 18.10 29.40 -17.80
C CYS A 6 18.55 30.30 -16.65
N GLU A 7 19.86 30.39 -16.50
CA GLU A 7 20.55 31.32 -15.61
C GLU A 7 21.52 32.15 -16.44
N LEU A 8 21.57 33.46 -16.18
CA LEU A 8 22.64 34.33 -16.64
C LEU A 8 23.52 34.73 -15.47
N VAL A 9 24.84 34.73 -15.71
CA VAL A 9 25.84 35.26 -14.77
C VAL A 9 26.58 36.39 -15.46
N ILE A 10 26.41 37.63 -14.99
CA ILE A 10 26.96 38.81 -15.65
C ILE A 10 27.66 39.71 -14.63
N ASN A 11 28.91 40.08 -14.89
CA ASN A 11 29.64 41.02 -14.04
C ASN A 11 28.88 42.35 -13.86
N LYS A 12 28.88 42.88 -12.63
CA LYS A 12 28.20 44.13 -12.25
C LYS A 12 28.67 45.34 -13.08
N THR A 13 29.92 45.31 -13.55
CA THR A 13 30.49 46.36 -14.41
C THR A 13 29.94 46.36 -15.84
N LEU A 14 29.39 45.24 -16.30
CA LEU A 14 28.87 45.08 -17.66
C LEU A 14 27.37 45.37 -17.76
N ILE A 15 26.62 45.26 -16.64
CA ILE A 15 25.19 45.55 -16.62
C ILE A 15 24.75 46.12 -15.27
N THR A 16 23.94 47.19 -15.32
CA THR A 16 23.37 47.81 -14.13
C THR A 16 22.02 47.19 -13.76
N LYS A 17 21.65 47.28 -12.48
CA LYS A 17 20.34 46.84 -11.97
C LYS A 17 19.17 47.42 -12.78
N THR A 18 19.20 48.74 -13.01
CA THR A 18 18.17 49.44 -13.80
C THR A 18 18.06 48.89 -15.23
N LYS A 19 19.18 48.51 -15.85
CA LYS A 19 19.17 47.92 -17.18
C LYS A 19 18.54 46.53 -17.18
N ILE A 20 18.86 45.70 -16.18
CA ILE A 20 18.21 44.38 -15.97
C ILE A 20 16.70 44.57 -15.86
N GLU A 21 16.23 45.45 -14.98
CA GLU A 21 14.81 45.73 -14.75
C GLU A 21 14.12 46.20 -16.03
N THR A 22 14.75 47.12 -16.78
CA THR A 22 14.24 47.61 -18.07
C THR A 22 14.05 46.47 -19.08
N ILE A 23 15.01 45.54 -19.15
CA ILE A 23 14.94 44.39 -20.06
C ILE A 23 13.82 43.43 -19.62
N LEU A 24 13.74 43.12 -18.32
CA LEU A 24 12.73 42.21 -17.78
C LEU A 24 11.32 42.73 -18.06
N GLU A 25 11.09 44.03 -17.89
CA GLU A 25 9.80 44.68 -18.20
C GLU A 25 9.52 44.65 -19.71
N ALA A 26 10.49 45.03 -20.55
CA ALA A 26 10.35 45.01 -22.01
C ALA A 26 10.08 43.60 -22.56
N LYS A 27 10.48 42.55 -21.84
CA LYS A 27 10.33 41.14 -22.24
C LYS A 27 9.29 40.37 -21.43
N LYS A 28 8.40 41.05 -20.68
CA LYS A 28 7.34 40.41 -19.86
C LYS A 28 6.39 39.46 -20.60
N LYS A 29 6.23 39.62 -21.92
CA LYS A 29 5.43 38.68 -22.74
C LYS A 29 6.16 37.34 -22.95
N ALA A 30 7.49 37.34 -22.98
CA ALA A 30 8.31 36.15 -23.18
C ALA A 30 8.70 35.51 -21.85
N ILE A 31 9.04 36.33 -20.84
CA ILE A 31 9.49 35.91 -19.52
C ILE A 31 8.28 35.70 -18.61
N GLN A 32 8.07 34.46 -18.20
CA GLN A 32 7.01 34.08 -17.26
C GLN A 32 7.42 34.45 -15.83
N ASN A 33 8.60 33.98 -15.41
CA ASN A 33 9.13 34.22 -14.07
C ASN A 33 10.59 34.66 -14.16
N TYR A 34 10.97 35.59 -13.30
CA TYR A 34 12.35 35.97 -13.07
C TYR A 34 12.64 36.11 -11.59
N ALA A 35 13.88 35.81 -11.23
CA ALA A 35 14.49 36.18 -9.95
C ALA A 35 15.94 36.57 -10.21
N TYR A 36 16.44 37.60 -9.53
CA TYR A 36 17.84 37.99 -9.65
C TYR A 36 18.39 38.57 -8.33
N ILE A 37 19.70 38.47 -8.17
CA ILE A 37 20.45 38.93 -6.99
C ILE A 37 21.87 39.35 -7.41
N LEU A 38 22.47 40.26 -6.65
CA LEU A 38 23.89 40.59 -6.77
C LEU A 38 24.70 39.71 -5.81
N HIS A 39 25.64 38.93 -6.35
CA HIS A 39 26.67 38.28 -5.55
C HIS A 39 27.92 39.17 -5.51
N ASP A 40 28.25 39.68 -4.33
CA ASP A 40 29.41 40.55 -4.09
C ASP A 40 30.33 40.07 -2.95
N LYS A 41 30.03 38.91 -2.36
CA LYS A 41 30.75 38.30 -1.24
C LYS A 41 31.24 36.86 -1.55
N ASP A 42 31.13 36.44 -2.80
CA ASP A 42 31.60 35.12 -3.24
C ASP A 42 33.13 35.06 -3.20
N THR A 43 33.69 33.94 -2.79
CA THR A 43 35.14 33.71 -2.76
C THR A 43 35.57 32.59 -3.69
N TYR A 44 36.81 32.63 -4.16
CA TYR A 44 37.42 31.52 -4.88
C TYR A 44 37.61 30.33 -3.93
N GLN A 45 36.91 29.22 -4.20
CA GLN A 45 36.96 28.02 -3.34
C GLN A 45 37.92 26.93 -3.87
N ASN A 46 38.33 27.02 -5.14
CA ASN A 46 39.11 26.01 -5.83
C ASN A 46 40.41 26.62 -6.37
N GLU A 47 41.56 26.01 -6.06
CA GLU A 47 42.89 26.43 -6.53
C GLU A 47 42.95 26.61 -8.05
N LYS A 48 42.35 25.70 -8.82
CA LYS A 48 42.32 25.78 -10.27
C LYS A 48 41.53 27.00 -10.76
N GLU A 49 40.40 27.30 -10.13
CA GLU A 49 39.58 28.46 -10.48
C GLU A 49 40.30 29.76 -10.09
N ALA A 50 40.92 29.79 -8.91
CA ALA A 50 41.68 30.92 -8.41
C ALA A 50 42.86 31.25 -9.34
N GLN A 51 43.70 30.24 -9.66
CA GLN A 51 44.85 30.40 -10.56
C GLN A 51 44.45 30.87 -11.96
N LEU A 52 43.36 30.33 -12.54
CA LEU A 52 42.86 30.76 -13.84
C LEU A 52 42.44 32.24 -13.88
N ASN A 53 42.16 32.83 -12.72
CA ASN A 53 41.79 34.22 -12.58
C ASN A 53 42.91 35.09 -11.97
N GLY A 54 44.12 34.53 -11.76
CA GLY A 54 45.23 35.22 -11.11
C GLY A 54 44.96 35.58 -9.65
N LYS A 55 44.27 34.68 -8.93
CA LYS A 55 43.79 34.84 -7.56
C LYS A 55 44.19 33.65 -6.69
N GLU A 56 44.06 33.82 -5.38
CA GLU A 56 44.27 32.77 -4.38
C GLU A 56 42.92 32.25 -3.84
N VAL A 57 42.92 31.05 -3.26
CA VAL A 57 41.73 30.51 -2.59
C VAL A 57 41.40 31.40 -1.39
N GLY A 58 40.14 31.81 -1.28
CA GLY A 58 39.67 32.77 -0.28
C GLY A 58 39.54 34.21 -0.79
N ASP A 59 40.17 34.55 -1.92
CA ASP A 59 40.00 35.87 -2.53
C ASP A 59 38.55 36.12 -2.96
N ILE A 60 38.10 37.37 -2.85
CA ILE A 60 36.75 37.79 -3.26
C ILE A 60 36.66 37.82 -4.79
N LYS A 61 35.61 37.21 -5.34
CA LYS A 61 35.24 37.25 -6.75
C LYS A 61 34.69 38.62 -7.12
N ALA A 62 34.88 39.02 -8.38
CA ALA A 62 34.28 40.24 -8.90
C ALA A 62 32.74 40.21 -8.74
N PRO A 63 32.09 41.30 -8.28
CA PRO A 63 30.65 41.32 -8.12
C PRO A 63 29.90 41.01 -9.42
N HIS A 64 28.93 40.10 -9.36
CA HIS A 64 28.20 39.61 -10.53
C HIS A 64 26.73 39.36 -10.22
N TRP A 65 25.87 39.57 -11.21
CA TRP A 65 24.44 39.30 -11.15
C TRP A 65 24.16 37.85 -11.54
N HIS A 66 23.42 37.15 -10.68
CA HIS A 66 22.71 35.93 -11.05
C HIS A 66 21.30 36.30 -11.48
N ILE A 67 20.89 35.91 -12.69
CA ILE A 67 19.56 36.21 -13.26
C ILE A 67 18.92 34.90 -13.73
N TYR A 68 17.91 34.44 -13.00
CA TYR A 68 17.17 33.21 -13.29
C TYR A 68 15.91 33.53 -14.07
N LEU A 69 15.71 32.86 -15.21
CA LEU A 69 14.57 33.10 -16.10
C LEU A 69 13.81 31.80 -16.39
N ARG A 70 12.48 31.88 -16.33
CA ARG A 70 11.54 30.88 -16.87
C ARG A 70 10.68 31.55 -17.92
N PHE A 71 10.56 30.94 -19.10
CA PHE A 71 9.85 31.53 -20.23
C PHE A 71 8.47 30.91 -20.48
N ASN A 72 7.56 31.67 -21.09
CA ASN A 72 6.26 31.18 -21.57
C ASN A 72 6.39 30.20 -22.75
N TYR A 73 7.46 30.32 -23.53
CA TYR A 73 7.88 29.45 -24.62
C TYR A 73 9.40 29.39 -24.66
N SER A 74 9.97 28.26 -25.06
CA SER A 74 11.43 28.11 -25.11
C SER A 74 12.08 29.18 -25.99
N GLN A 75 13.07 29.88 -25.45
CA GLN A 75 13.77 30.99 -26.11
C GLN A 75 15.17 30.57 -26.56
N ASP A 76 15.63 31.13 -27.68
CA ASP A 76 17.00 30.85 -28.15
C ASP A 76 18.04 31.59 -27.31
N THR A 77 19.12 30.90 -26.91
CA THR A 77 20.26 31.45 -26.17
C THR A 77 20.83 32.71 -26.82
N LYS A 78 20.85 32.76 -28.17
CA LYS A 78 21.30 33.93 -28.92
C LYS A 78 20.43 35.17 -28.68
N HIS A 79 19.11 34.99 -28.63
CA HIS A 79 18.20 36.10 -28.37
C HIS A 79 18.27 36.54 -26.91
N ILE A 80 18.38 35.57 -25.99
CA ILE A 80 18.52 35.87 -24.56
C ILE A 80 19.79 36.68 -24.31
N SER A 81 20.94 36.26 -24.86
CA SER A 81 22.21 36.96 -24.67
C SER A 81 22.18 38.38 -25.26
N GLN A 82 21.56 38.56 -26.43
CA GLN A 82 21.34 39.87 -27.04
C GLN A 82 20.49 40.81 -26.17
N TRP A 83 19.45 40.30 -25.50
CA TRP A 83 18.61 41.14 -24.63
C TRP A 83 19.41 41.75 -23.49
N PHE A 84 20.33 40.98 -22.91
CA PHE A 84 21.17 41.38 -21.78
C PHE A 84 22.53 41.96 -22.19
N ASN A 85 22.76 42.16 -23.49
CA ASN A 85 24.02 42.64 -24.05
C ASN A 85 25.23 41.84 -23.53
N THR A 86 25.10 40.51 -23.52
CA THR A 86 26.16 39.57 -23.08
C THR A 86 26.44 38.54 -24.17
N GLN A 87 27.44 37.70 -23.95
CA GLN A 87 27.78 36.59 -24.85
C GLN A 87 26.97 35.33 -24.51
N GLU A 88 26.76 34.45 -25.50
CA GLU A 88 25.94 33.24 -25.30
C GLU A 88 26.48 32.27 -24.25
N ASN A 89 27.79 32.24 -24.01
CA ASN A 89 28.43 31.41 -22.98
C ASN A 89 28.05 31.83 -21.54
N PHE A 90 27.50 33.03 -21.35
CA PHE A 90 26.97 33.46 -20.06
C PHE A 90 25.49 33.07 -19.85
N VAL A 91 24.84 32.45 -20.85
CA VAL A 91 23.47 31.93 -20.75
C VAL A 91 23.53 30.42 -20.53
N SER A 92 23.41 29.99 -19.27
CA SER A 92 23.54 28.60 -18.88
C SER A 92 22.20 27.88 -18.79
N LYS A 93 22.15 26.63 -19.27
CA LYS A 93 21.01 25.74 -19.05
C LYS A 93 21.01 25.27 -17.60
N ILE A 94 19.89 25.45 -16.91
CA ILE A 94 19.66 24.83 -15.61
C ILE A 94 19.43 23.33 -15.86
N LYS A 95 20.36 22.49 -15.38
CA LYS A 95 20.35 21.03 -15.61
C LYS A 95 19.36 20.29 -14.69
N GLY A 96 19.02 20.89 -13.55
CA GLY A 96 18.09 20.34 -12.56
C GLY A 96 16.74 21.06 -12.54
N ARG A 97 16.13 21.12 -11.36
CA ARG A 97 14.88 21.87 -11.16
C ARG A 97 15.17 23.35 -11.03
N PHE A 98 14.17 24.17 -11.35
CA PHE A 98 14.28 25.61 -11.17
C PHE A 98 14.40 25.98 -9.68
N SER A 99 13.69 25.27 -8.79
CA SER A 99 13.77 25.40 -7.34
C SER A 99 15.20 25.23 -6.79
N ASP A 100 16.00 24.32 -7.36
CA ASP A 100 17.42 24.16 -6.98
C ASP A 100 18.25 25.40 -7.31
N ALA A 101 17.99 25.99 -8.47
CA ALA A 101 18.63 27.21 -8.91
C ALA A 101 18.20 28.41 -8.04
N LEU A 102 16.91 28.49 -7.69
CA LEU A 102 16.38 29.52 -6.77
C LEU A 102 16.98 29.42 -5.36
N MET A 103 17.25 28.22 -4.86
CA MET A 103 17.95 28.03 -3.58
C MET A 103 19.42 28.41 -3.66
N TYR A 104 20.05 28.11 -4.79
CA TYR A 104 21.45 28.45 -5.03
C TYR A 104 21.67 29.97 -5.12
N MET A 105 20.65 30.73 -5.55
CA MET A 105 20.63 32.20 -5.58
C MET A 105 21.00 32.85 -4.24
N ILE A 106 20.69 32.21 -3.11
CA ILE A 106 21.09 32.69 -1.78
C ILE A 106 22.12 31.77 -1.12
N HIS A 107 22.66 30.83 -1.89
CA HIS A 107 23.51 29.71 -1.45
C HIS A 107 22.93 28.84 -0.32
N ALA A 108 21.61 28.84 -0.13
CA ALA A 108 20.96 28.06 0.93
C ALA A 108 21.13 26.53 0.78
N ASN A 109 21.53 26.05 -0.39
CA ASN A 109 21.89 24.65 -0.65
C ASN A 109 23.43 24.40 -0.68
N ARG A 110 24.24 25.39 -0.31
CA ARG A 110 25.72 25.36 -0.32
C ARG A 110 26.26 26.04 0.94
N SER A 111 26.26 25.31 2.05
CA SER A 111 26.74 25.79 3.36
C SER A 111 28.22 26.18 3.38
N ASP A 112 28.99 25.69 2.40
CA ASP A 112 30.39 26.03 2.20
C ASP A 112 30.59 27.43 1.57
N LYS A 113 29.52 28.10 1.14
CA LYS A 113 29.53 29.42 0.52
C LYS A 113 28.88 30.48 1.40
N HIS A 114 29.18 31.74 1.09
CA HIS A 114 28.52 32.89 1.72
C HIS A 114 27.00 32.82 1.51
N GLN A 115 26.23 32.93 2.59
CA GLN A 115 24.76 32.91 2.58
C GLN A 115 24.25 34.34 2.42
N TYR A 116 23.53 34.63 1.33
CA TYR A 116 22.96 35.94 1.06
C TYR A 116 21.59 36.12 1.74
N ASP A 117 21.20 37.37 2.02
CA ASP A 117 19.89 37.66 2.62
C ASP A 117 18.80 37.52 1.55
N GLU A 118 17.72 36.82 1.87
CA GLU A 118 16.54 36.67 1.01
C GLU A 118 15.94 38.01 0.58
N LYS A 119 16.14 39.09 1.35
CA LYS A 119 15.68 40.45 1.03
C LYS A 119 16.47 41.10 -0.11
N GLU A 120 17.65 40.59 -0.44
CA GLU A 120 18.49 41.08 -1.54
C GLU A 120 17.99 40.56 -2.91
N VAL A 121 17.08 39.57 -2.91
CA VAL A 121 16.48 39.00 -4.10
C VAL A 121 15.34 39.86 -4.64
N VAL A 122 15.35 40.12 -5.94
CA VAL A 122 14.23 40.73 -6.66
C VAL A 122 13.59 39.70 -7.58
N SER A 123 12.27 39.51 -7.48
CA SER A 123 11.50 38.56 -8.31
C SER A 123 10.12 39.10 -8.68
N ASN A 124 9.51 38.52 -9.72
CA ASN A 124 8.11 38.78 -10.08
C ASN A 124 7.13 37.69 -9.61
N PHE A 125 7.60 36.75 -8.80
CA PHE A 125 6.82 35.62 -8.30
C PHE A 125 7.30 35.24 -6.90
N ASP A 126 6.48 34.48 -6.18
CA ASP A 126 6.82 33.97 -4.87
C ASP A 126 7.80 32.78 -4.97
N TRP A 127 9.06 33.14 -5.20
CA TRP A 127 10.16 32.19 -5.30
C TRP A 127 10.42 31.45 -3.99
N LYS A 128 10.09 32.07 -2.84
CA LYS A 128 10.26 31.48 -1.52
C LYS A 128 9.32 30.31 -1.36
N SER A 129 8.04 30.48 -1.67
CA SER A 129 7.07 29.39 -1.64
C SER A 129 7.45 28.26 -2.60
N GLU A 130 7.91 28.56 -3.82
CA GLU A 130 8.34 27.52 -4.77
C GLU A 130 9.57 26.75 -4.26
N ALA A 131 10.55 27.45 -3.71
CA ALA A 131 11.75 26.85 -3.15
C ALA A 131 11.46 26.04 -1.88
N GLN A 132 10.63 26.57 -0.98
CA GLN A 132 10.22 25.92 0.27
C GLN A 132 9.31 24.71 0.04
N GLN A 133 8.37 24.75 -0.92
CA GLN A 133 7.57 23.58 -1.28
C GLN A 133 8.44 22.42 -1.73
N ASP A 134 9.50 22.71 -2.50
CA ASP A 134 10.43 21.67 -2.94
C ASP A 134 11.31 21.15 -1.80
N ILE A 135 11.71 21.99 -0.84
CA ILE A 135 12.36 21.53 0.41
C ILE A 135 11.40 20.70 1.26
N PHE A 136 10.15 21.11 1.40
CA PHE A 136 9.11 20.38 2.13
C PHE A 136 8.88 19.00 1.50
N ASN A 137 8.74 18.94 0.18
CA ASN A 137 8.64 17.70 -0.60
C ASN A 137 9.90 16.81 -0.49
N ARG A 138 11.08 17.38 -0.23
CA ARG A 138 12.36 16.66 -0.02
C ARG A 138 12.56 16.20 1.42
N LYS A 139 12.26 17.05 2.39
CA LYS A 139 12.46 16.83 3.83
C LYS A 139 11.44 15.86 4.41
N TYR A 140 10.22 15.81 3.86
CA TYR A 140 9.14 14.90 4.27
C TYR A 140 8.91 13.74 3.30
N LYS A 141 9.97 13.26 2.65
CA LYS A 141 9.93 12.03 1.84
C LYS A 141 10.03 10.73 2.67
N MET A 142 9.52 10.74 3.91
CA MET A 142 8.33 9.94 4.25
C MET A 142 7.41 10.86 5.05
N ASP A 143 6.19 11.08 4.55
CA ASP A 143 5.12 11.62 5.38
C ASP A 143 5.01 10.72 6.61
N ALA A 144 5.03 11.28 7.82
CA ALA A 144 4.96 10.48 9.06
C ALA A 144 3.74 9.55 9.04
N ARG A 145 2.65 10.03 8.42
CA ARG A 145 1.45 9.24 8.18
C ARG A 145 1.67 8.11 7.18
N LEU A 146 2.32 8.39 6.06
CA LEU A 146 2.66 7.35 5.07
C LEU A 146 3.60 6.30 5.67
N LYS A 147 4.56 6.71 6.49
CA LYS A 147 5.47 5.80 7.20
C LYS A 147 4.70 4.89 8.15
N GLU A 148 3.84 5.47 8.97
CA GLU A 148 2.97 4.70 9.85
C GLU A 148 2.15 3.67 9.06
N ILE A 149 1.51 4.09 7.97
CA ILE A 149 0.71 3.19 7.11
C ILE A 149 1.56 2.03 6.58
N ILE A 150 2.77 2.31 6.08
CA ILE A 150 3.68 1.29 5.54
C ILE A 150 4.14 0.33 6.65
N ASP A 151 4.60 0.84 7.79
CA ASP A 151 5.09 0.03 8.91
C ASP A 151 3.98 -0.89 9.46
N LYS A 152 2.74 -0.39 9.53
CA LYS A 152 1.56 -1.17 9.96
C LYS A 152 1.16 -2.26 8.96
N ILE A 153 1.34 -2.03 7.66
CA ILE A 153 1.10 -3.03 6.61
C ILE A 153 2.20 -4.10 6.63
N GLU A 154 3.48 -3.68 6.68
CA GLU A 154 4.63 -4.61 6.63
C GLU A 154 4.71 -5.51 7.88
N SER A 155 4.35 -4.99 9.04
CA SER A 155 4.21 -5.78 10.28
C SER A 155 3.01 -6.74 10.25
N GLY A 156 2.08 -6.56 9.31
CA GLY A 156 0.85 -7.33 9.23
C GLY A 156 -0.23 -6.89 10.23
N GLU A 157 -0.06 -5.77 10.95
CA GLU A 157 -1.09 -5.23 11.84
C GLU A 157 -2.30 -4.72 11.05
N TRP A 158 -2.08 -4.14 9.87
CA TRP A 158 -3.15 -3.70 8.98
C TRP A 158 -3.27 -4.64 7.78
N LYS A 159 -4.44 -5.24 7.63
CA LYS A 159 -4.81 -6.06 6.48
C LYS A 159 -5.54 -5.24 5.43
N ARG A 160 -5.74 -5.82 4.23
CA ARG A 160 -6.47 -5.12 3.16
C ARG A 160 -7.91 -4.78 3.54
N TYR A 161 -8.53 -5.54 4.44
CA TYR A 161 -9.89 -5.24 4.91
C TYR A 161 -9.96 -4.07 5.91
N ASP A 162 -8.84 -3.69 6.52
CA ASP A 162 -8.79 -2.58 7.49
C ASP A 162 -8.72 -1.21 6.81
N LEU A 163 -8.18 -1.16 5.59
CA LEU A 163 -7.85 0.09 4.89
C LEU A 163 -9.02 1.07 4.83
N ILE A 164 -10.23 0.59 4.54
CA ILE A 164 -11.42 1.45 4.39
C ILE A 164 -11.76 2.23 5.67
N ASN A 165 -11.40 1.69 6.83
CA ASN A 165 -11.65 2.30 8.13
C ASN A 165 -10.42 3.04 8.67
N LYS A 166 -9.22 2.69 8.19
CA LYS A 166 -7.94 3.23 8.70
C LYS A 166 -7.38 4.36 7.84
N ILE A 167 -7.82 4.48 6.59
CA ILE A 167 -7.31 5.44 5.61
C ILE A 167 -8.50 6.11 4.91
N ASN A 168 -8.54 7.44 4.91
CA ASN A 168 -9.61 8.17 4.23
C ASN A 168 -9.38 8.22 2.70
N GLY A 169 -10.42 8.61 1.94
CA GLY A 169 -10.35 8.63 0.47
C GLY A 169 -9.25 9.54 -0.11
N TYR A 170 -8.92 10.63 0.56
CA TYR A 170 -7.87 11.56 0.14
C TYR A 170 -6.47 10.95 0.34
N GLU A 171 -6.20 10.40 1.53
CA GLU A 171 -4.97 9.68 1.82
C GLU A 171 -4.78 8.49 0.86
N ASN A 172 -5.85 7.73 0.60
CA ASN A 172 -5.78 6.60 -0.33
C ASN A 172 -5.40 7.07 -1.74
N ASN A 173 -5.97 8.17 -2.24
CA ASN A 173 -5.64 8.69 -3.57
C ASN A 173 -4.17 9.14 -3.69
N ILE A 174 -3.64 9.80 -2.65
CA ILE A 174 -2.26 10.28 -2.65
C ILE A 174 -1.26 9.14 -2.50
N TYR A 175 -1.53 8.21 -1.57
CA TYR A 175 -0.58 7.16 -1.18
C TYR A 175 -0.80 5.83 -1.89
N TYR A 176 -1.79 5.72 -2.80
CA TYR A 176 -2.20 4.48 -3.45
C TYR A 176 -1.02 3.61 -3.92
N SER A 177 -0.09 4.20 -4.66
CA SER A 177 1.07 3.50 -5.21
C SER A 177 2.01 2.95 -4.14
N ALA A 178 2.18 3.67 -3.03
CA ALA A 178 3.03 3.25 -1.93
C ALA A 178 2.35 2.16 -1.08
N ILE A 179 1.05 2.31 -0.78
CA ILE A 179 0.24 1.29 -0.11
C ILE A 179 0.24 -0.03 -0.90
N LYS A 180 0.04 0.05 -2.23
CA LYS A 180 0.07 -1.13 -3.09
C LYS A 180 1.40 -1.88 -3.00
N LYS A 181 2.52 -1.16 -3.06
CA LYS A 181 3.87 -1.73 -2.93
C LYS A 181 4.13 -2.33 -1.55
N ALA A 182 3.64 -1.71 -0.48
CA ALA A 182 3.79 -2.24 0.87
C ALA A 182 3.11 -3.61 1.02
N PHE A 183 1.90 -3.79 0.45
CA PHE A 183 1.26 -5.11 0.44
C PHE A 183 1.96 -6.13 -0.46
N GLU A 184 2.52 -5.71 -1.60
CA GLU A 184 3.31 -6.59 -2.46
C GLU A 184 4.54 -7.10 -1.69
N ARG A 185 5.28 -6.21 -1.04
CA ARG A 185 6.43 -6.55 -0.20
C ARG A 185 6.08 -7.44 0.99
N ARG A 186 4.92 -7.23 1.63
CA ARG A 186 4.40 -8.12 2.68
C ARG A 186 4.17 -9.54 2.15
N ILE A 187 3.60 -9.65 0.96
CA ILE A 187 3.37 -10.94 0.30
C ILE A 187 4.71 -11.63 0.02
N ASP A 188 5.69 -10.92 -0.55
CA ASP A 188 7.02 -11.48 -0.83
C ASP A 188 7.69 -12.00 0.46
N PHE A 189 7.62 -11.21 1.55
CA PHE A 189 8.12 -11.66 2.86
C PHE A 189 7.40 -12.92 3.36
N LEU A 190 6.10 -13.04 3.15
CA LEU A 190 5.32 -14.20 3.57
C LEU A 190 5.64 -15.46 2.77
N GLU A 191 6.07 -15.32 1.51
CA GLU A 191 6.52 -16.46 0.68
C GLU A 191 7.84 -17.06 1.20
N GLU A 192 8.68 -16.24 1.83
CA GLU A 192 9.95 -16.68 2.43
C GLU A 192 9.78 -17.22 3.85
N MET A 193 8.68 -16.88 4.53
CA MET A 193 8.45 -17.29 5.92
C MET A 193 7.84 -18.68 6.02
N LYS A 194 8.25 -19.39 7.08
CA LYS A 194 7.58 -20.63 7.46
C LYS A 194 6.18 -20.31 7.94
N ARG A 195 5.19 -21.01 7.38
CA ARG A 195 3.80 -20.86 7.76
C ARG A 195 3.52 -21.58 9.08
N GLU A 196 2.81 -20.88 9.96
CA GLU A 196 2.29 -21.44 11.20
C GLU A 196 0.78 -21.33 11.21
N MET A 197 0.13 -22.44 10.88
CA MET A 197 -1.33 -22.54 10.92
C MET A 197 -1.82 -23.84 11.54
N GLU A 198 -3.02 -23.78 12.07
CA GLU A 198 -3.80 -24.94 12.46
C GLU A 198 -4.97 -25.17 11.49
N CYS A 199 -5.39 -26.43 11.34
CA CYS A 199 -6.57 -26.78 10.53
C CYS A 199 -7.56 -27.63 11.32
N VAL A 200 -8.83 -27.25 11.21
CA VAL A 200 -9.98 -27.91 11.84
C VAL A 200 -10.91 -28.42 10.75
N PHE A 201 -11.29 -29.68 10.82
CA PHE A 201 -12.30 -30.27 9.95
C PHE A 201 -13.59 -30.47 10.74
N ILE A 202 -14.69 -29.85 10.31
CA ILE A 202 -16.00 -29.92 10.97
C ILE A 202 -16.99 -30.63 10.04
N THR A 203 -17.54 -31.75 10.51
CA THR A 203 -18.52 -32.55 9.75
C THR A 203 -19.85 -32.64 10.46
N GLY A 204 -20.93 -32.83 9.72
CA GLY A 204 -22.27 -32.93 10.30
C GLY A 204 -23.38 -32.62 9.31
N MET A 205 -24.61 -33.03 9.64
CA MET A 205 -25.77 -32.84 8.77
C MET A 205 -26.01 -31.36 8.40
N SER A 206 -26.77 -31.13 7.32
CA SER A 206 -27.23 -29.77 7.01
C SER A 206 -28.00 -29.19 8.20
N GLY A 207 -27.81 -27.90 8.49
CA GLY A 207 -28.43 -27.23 9.63
C GLY A 207 -27.88 -27.60 11.01
N SER A 208 -26.84 -28.43 11.14
CA SER A 208 -26.33 -28.86 12.45
C SER A 208 -25.51 -27.80 13.22
N GLY A 209 -25.28 -26.61 12.66
CA GLY A 209 -24.52 -25.53 13.31
C GLY A 209 -23.01 -25.50 13.01
N LYS A 210 -22.53 -26.18 11.96
CA LYS A 210 -21.09 -26.23 11.60
C LYS A 210 -20.48 -24.85 11.35
N THR A 211 -21.06 -24.08 10.44
CA THR A 211 -20.62 -22.71 10.10
C THR A 211 -20.66 -21.79 11.31
N THR A 212 -21.69 -21.98 12.13
CA THR A 212 -21.90 -21.24 13.37
C THR A 212 -20.77 -21.51 14.38
N LEU A 213 -20.44 -22.78 14.60
CA LEU A 213 -19.30 -23.17 15.43
C LEU A 213 -17.97 -22.66 14.86
N ALA A 214 -17.78 -22.74 13.54
CA ALA A 214 -16.57 -22.23 12.88
C ALA A 214 -16.38 -20.72 13.11
N LYS A 215 -17.44 -19.93 12.97
CA LYS A 215 -17.42 -18.48 13.25
C LYS A 215 -17.11 -18.19 14.73
N LYS A 216 -17.73 -18.94 15.65
CA LYS A 216 -17.48 -18.82 17.09
C LYS A 216 -16.01 -19.13 17.43
N ILE A 217 -15.45 -20.21 16.88
CA ILE A 217 -14.02 -20.54 17.07
C ILE A 217 -13.13 -19.38 16.60
N ALA A 218 -13.42 -18.79 15.44
CA ALA A 218 -12.65 -17.65 14.95
C ALA A 218 -12.75 -16.43 15.90
N GLU A 219 -13.96 -16.10 16.34
CA GLU A 219 -14.23 -14.99 17.25
C GLU A 219 -13.57 -15.18 18.63
N ASP A 220 -13.69 -16.37 19.23
CA ASP A 220 -13.09 -16.71 20.52
C ASP A 220 -11.54 -16.64 20.49
N ASN A 221 -10.93 -16.81 19.30
CA ASN A 221 -9.49 -16.61 19.08
C ASN A 221 -9.11 -15.15 18.75
N GLY A 222 -10.07 -14.24 18.68
CA GLY A 222 -9.85 -12.85 18.27
C GLY A 222 -9.48 -12.70 16.79
N TYR A 223 -9.85 -13.67 15.95
CA TYR A 223 -9.50 -13.68 14.52
C TYR A 223 -10.62 -13.10 13.67
N LYS A 224 -10.24 -12.31 12.65
CA LYS A 224 -11.20 -11.97 11.60
C LYS A 224 -11.40 -13.21 10.73
N ALA A 225 -12.66 -13.57 10.49
CA ALA A 225 -13.00 -14.69 9.61
C ALA A 225 -13.27 -14.22 8.17
N TYR A 226 -12.63 -14.88 7.21
CA TYR A 226 -13.07 -14.94 5.82
C TYR A 226 -13.88 -16.20 5.61
N VAL A 227 -15.10 -16.08 5.08
CA VAL A 227 -15.97 -17.22 4.79
C VAL A 227 -16.00 -17.40 3.27
N SER A 228 -15.56 -18.56 2.78
CA SER A 228 -15.59 -18.86 1.36
C SER A 228 -17.02 -19.03 0.87
N SER A 229 -17.30 -18.62 -0.37
CA SER A 229 -18.50 -19.04 -1.08
C SER A 229 -18.32 -20.43 -1.67
N ALA A 230 -19.40 -21.19 -1.82
CA ALA A 230 -19.43 -22.48 -2.51
C ALA A 230 -19.25 -22.30 -4.03
N SER A 231 -18.06 -21.90 -4.46
CA SER A 231 -17.70 -21.65 -5.85
C SER A 231 -16.33 -22.26 -6.18
N ASN A 232 -16.00 -22.32 -7.47
CA ASN A 232 -14.71 -22.82 -7.95
C ASN A 232 -13.53 -21.85 -7.64
N ASP A 233 -13.77 -20.70 -7.01
CA ASP A 233 -12.73 -19.84 -6.46
C ASP A 233 -13.04 -19.53 -4.98
N VAL A 234 -12.63 -20.46 -4.12
CA VAL A 234 -12.86 -20.40 -2.68
C VAL A 234 -12.13 -19.24 -1.97
N LEU A 235 -11.21 -18.55 -2.65
CA LEU A 235 -10.37 -17.51 -2.05
C LEU A 235 -10.48 -16.14 -2.73
N ASP A 236 -11.37 -15.94 -3.71
CA ASP A 236 -11.42 -14.73 -4.57
C ASP A 236 -11.37 -13.41 -3.78
N ASN A 237 -12.10 -13.34 -2.67
CA ASN A 237 -12.18 -12.15 -1.80
C ASN A 237 -11.37 -12.25 -0.49
N TYR A 238 -10.45 -13.19 -0.38
CA TYR A 238 -9.51 -13.26 0.74
C TYR A 238 -8.59 -12.02 0.75
N LYS A 239 -8.55 -11.33 1.91
CA LYS A 239 -7.89 -10.03 2.13
C LYS A 239 -6.87 -10.07 3.28
N GLY A 240 -6.40 -11.26 3.66
CA GLY A 240 -5.43 -11.45 4.75
C GLY A 240 -6.06 -11.69 6.12
N GLN A 241 -7.33 -12.12 6.19
CA GLN A 241 -8.00 -12.53 7.42
C GLN A 241 -7.22 -13.67 8.12
N GLU A 242 -7.19 -13.63 9.45
CA GLU A 242 -6.45 -14.59 10.27
C GLU A 242 -7.11 -15.98 10.28
N CYS A 243 -8.42 -16.05 10.08
CA CYS A 243 -9.16 -17.30 9.94
C CYS A 243 -9.82 -17.42 8.57
N ILE A 244 -9.62 -18.56 7.90
CA ILE A 244 -10.32 -18.92 6.67
C ILE A 244 -11.31 -20.04 7.00
N ILE A 245 -12.60 -19.80 6.76
CA ILE A 245 -13.66 -20.80 6.87
C ILE A 245 -14.01 -21.23 5.45
N LEU A 246 -13.58 -22.44 5.08
CA LEU A 246 -13.98 -23.13 3.86
C LEU A 246 -15.36 -23.74 4.09
N ASP A 247 -16.40 -22.91 3.92
CA ASP A 247 -17.76 -23.22 4.33
C ASP A 247 -18.53 -24.05 3.29
N ASP A 248 -19.24 -25.07 3.78
CA ASP A 248 -19.94 -26.09 2.99
C ASP A 248 -19.08 -26.59 1.82
N LEU A 249 -17.82 -26.94 2.11
CA LEU A 249 -16.86 -27.35 1.09
C LEU A 249 -17.31 -28.67 0.45
N ARG A 250 -17.45 -28.64 -0.87
CA ARG A 250 -17.84 -29.79 -1.69
C ARG A 250 -16.67 -30.24 -2.54
N SER A 251 -16.73 -31.50 -2.96
CA SER A 251 -15.63 -32.15 -3.66
C SER A 251 -15.26 -31.52 -5.00
N TYR A 252 -16.21 -30.87 -5.68
CA TYR A 252 -15.97 -30.20 -6.94
C TYR A 252 -15.39 -28.77 -6.79
N CYS A 253 -15.33 -28.21 -5.57
CA CYS A 253 -14.86 -26.84 -5.36
C CYS A 253 -13.33 -26.70 -5.50
N LEU A 254 -12.58 -27.74 -5.17
CA LEU A 254 -11.11 -27.76 -5.15
C LEU A 254 -10.60 -29.14 -5.55
N VAL A 255 -9.46 -29.18 -6.25
CA VAL A 255 -8.71 -30.42 -6.47
C VAL A 255 -7.94 -30.76 -5.19
N LEU A 256 -7.78 -32.06 -4.90
CA LEU A 256 -7.11 -32.55 -3.68
C LEU A 256 -5.72 -31.94 -3.49
N SER A 257 -4.92 -31.85 -4.56
CA SER A 257 -3.57 -31.28 -4.51
C SER A 257 -3.54 -29.80 -4.13
N ASP A 258 -4.52 -29.00 -4.58
CA ASP A 258 -4.65 -27.59 -4.20
C ASP A 258 -5.07 -27.47 -2.73
N LEU A 259 -6.01 -28.31 -2.28
CA LEU A 259 -6.41 -28.36 -0.86
C LEU A 259 -5.23 -28.76 0.03
N LEU A 260 -4.47 -29.80 -0.34
CA LEU A 260 -3.33 -30.24 0.47
C LEU A 260 -2.25 -29.17 0.58
N LYS A 261 -1.98 -28.42 -0.49
CA LYS A 261 -1.08 -27.24 -0.46
C LYS A 261 -1.63 -26.13 0.45
N MET A 262 -2.94 -25.86 0.38
CA MET A 262 -3.60 -24.88 1.24
C MET A 262 -3.49 -25.20 2.73
N LEU A 263 -3.47 -26.49 3.08
CA LEU A 263 -3.42 -26.96 4.46
C LEU A 263 -2.00 -27.30 4.95
N ASP A 264 -0.98 -27.14 4.11
CA ASP A 264 0.40 -27.46 4.48
C ASP A 264 1.12 -26.26 5.10
N ASN A 265 1.89 -26.54 6.14
CA ASN A 265 2.81 -25.57 6.76
C ASN A 265 4.23 -25.67 6.17
N ASN A 266 4.57 -26.78 5.49
CA ASN A 266 5.92 -27.02 5.00
C ASN A 266 6.19 -26.45 3.61
N THR A 267 5.14 -26.11 2.87
CA THR A 267 5.25 -25.47 1.56
C THR A 267 4.64 -24.07 1.65
N ALA A 268 5.50 -23.04 1.65
CA ALA A 268 5.08 -21.64 1.47
C ALA A 268 4.69 -21.38 0.00
N SER A 269 3.90 -22.30 -0.58
CA SER A 269 3.50 -22.24 -1.98
C SER A 269 2.22 -21.43 -2.12
N SER A 270 2.24 -20.49 -3.06
CA SER A 270 1.06 -19.73 -3.45
C SER A 270 -0.09 -20.67 -3.85
N VAL A 271 -1.29 -20.44 -3.31
CA VAL A 271 -2.49 -21.24 -3.62
C VAL A 271 -3.17 -20.71 -4.86
N LYS A 272 -3.60 -21.58 -5.76
CA LYS A 272 -4.27 -21.20 -7.01
C LYS A 272 -5.53 -20.37 -6.75
N SER A 273 -5.66 -19.24 -7.45
CA SER A 273 -6.87 -18.41 -7.51
C SER A 273 -7.00 -17.85 -8.94
N ARG A 274 -8.22 -17.47 -9.35
CA ARG A 274 -8.58 -17.15 -10.74
C ARG A 274 -7.73 -16.05 -11.38
N TYR A 275 -7.18 -15.13 -10.58
CA TYR A 275 -6.47 -13.94 -11.09
C TYR A 275 -4.98 -13.91 -10.75
N LYS A 276 -4.57 -14.38 -9.57
CA LYS A 276 -3.18 -14.49 -9.12
C LYS A 276 -3.13 -15.49 -7.97
N ASN A 277 -2.12 -16.36 -7.92
CA ASN A 277 -1.98 -17.25 -6.77
C ASN A 277 -1.86 -16.42 -5.47
N LYS A 278 -2.46 -16.90 -4.39
CA LYS A 278 -2.55 -16.18 -3.11
C LYS A 278 -1.64 -16.81 -2.07
N VAL A 279 -0.87 -15.96 -1.40
CA VAL A 279 -0.12 -16.32 -0.19
C VAL A 279 -1.05 -16.18 0.99
N LEU A 280 -1.09 -17.21 1.84
CA LEU A 280 -2.04 -17.31 2.94
C LEU A 280 -1.40 -16.85 4.24
N GLU A 281 -1.84 -15.69 4.72
CA GLU A 281 -1.45 -15.10 6.00
C GLU A 281 -2.47 -15.44 7.11
N CYS A 282 -2.99 -16.67 7.11
CA CYS A 282 -3.96 -17.12 8.10
C CYS A 282 -3.30 -18.04 9.13
N LYS A 283 -3.79 -17.95 10.37
CA LYS A 283 -3.41 -18.76 11.52
C LYS A 283 -4.30 -19.99 11.67
N LEU A 284 -5.51 -19.94 11.11
CA LEU A 284 -6.51 -20.99 11.22
C LEU A 284 -7.25 -21.21 9.89
N ILE A 285 -7.34 -22.47 9.46
CA ILE A 285 -8.33 -22.90 8.46
C ILE A 285 -9.36 -23.79 9.14
N ILE A 286 -10.64 -23.52 8.87
CA ILE A 286 -11.75 -24.38 9.28
C ILE A 286 -12.47 -24.85 8.02
N ILE A 287 -12.52 -26.15 7.80
CA ILE A 287 -13.32 -26.75 6.74
C ILE A 287 -14.65 -27.19 7.35
N THR A 288 -15.76 -26.79 6.76
CA THR A 288 -17.08 -27.34 7.12
C THR A 288 -17.62 -28.14 5.94
N THR A 289 -18.16 -29.32 6.20
CA THR A 289 -18.81 -30.14 5.15
C THR A 289 -19.87 -31.06 5.74
N VAL A 290 -20.79 -31.53 4.90
CA VAL A 290 -21.78 -32.54 5.30
C VAL A 290 -21.24 -33.96 5.29
N LYS A 291 -20.14 -34.19 4.56
CA LYS A 291 -19.53 -35.51 4.40
C LYS A 291 -18.57 -35.84 5.54
N SER A 292 -18.33 -37.13 5.79
CA SER A 292 -17.20 -37.50 6.65
C SER A 292 -15.88 -37.14 5.96
N ILE A 293 -14.77 -37.07 6.71
CA ILE A 293 -13.47 -36.80 6.09
C ILE A 293 -13.05 -37.89 5.10
N ASP A 294 -13.50 -39.13 5.34
CA ASP A 294 -13.29 -40.28 4.47
C ASP A 294 -14.10 -40.12 3.18
N ASP A 295 -15.42 -39.93 3.28
CA ASP A 295 -16.27 -39.73 2.09
C ASP A 295 -15.86 -38.50 1.28
N PHE A 296 -15.49 -37.41 1.97
CA PHE A 296 -15.03 -36.18 1.34
C PHE A 296 -13.71 -36.39 0.59
N PHE A 297 -12.78 -37.17 1.15
CA PHE A 297 -11.54 -37.52 0.48
C PHE A 297 -11.83 -38.35 -0.77
N ASP A 298 -12.64 -39.40 -0.63
CA ASP A 298 -12.97 -40.33 -1.72
C ASP A 298 -13.62 -39.63 -2.92
N ASP A 299 -14.46 -38.62 -2.69
CA ASP A 299 -15.07 -37.86 -3.80
C ASP A 299 -14.09 -37.00 -4.60
N ILE A 300 -13.01 -36.53 -3.98
CA ILE A 300 -12.02 -35.62 -4.60
C ILE A 300 -10.83 -36.42 -5.16
N PHE A 301 -10.73 -37.69 -4.75
CA PHE A 301 -9.57 -38.52 -4.96
C PHE A 301 -9.42 -39.02 -6.41
N ASN A 302 -8.18 -38.97 -6.91
CA ASN A 302 -7.73 -39.65 -8.12
C ASN A 302 -6.62 -40.66 -7.75
N LYS A 303 -6.98 -41.95 -7.69
CA LYS A 303 -6.22 -43.22 -7.56
C LYS A 303 -4.87 -43.36 -6.79
N ASP A 304 -4.07 -42.32 -6.54
CA ASP A 304 -2.65 -42.48 -6.11
C ASP A 304 -2.21 -41.76 -4.80
N GLU A 305 -3.06 -41.01 -4.09
CA GLU A 305 -2.74 -40.36 -2.80
C GLU A 305 -3.33 -41.07 -1.56
N SER A 306 -2.75 -40.86 -0.38
CA SER A 306 -3.24 -41.44 0.88
C SER A 306 -4.08 -40.43 1.67
N ILE A 307 -5.25 -40.86 2.17
CA ILE A 307 -6.11 -40.04 3.06
C ILE A 307 -5.39 -39.49 4.29
N THR A 308 -4.36 -40.19 4.76
CA THR A 308 -3.49 -39.77 5.87
C THR A 308 -2.88 -38.39 5.60
N GLN A 309 -2.65 -38.00 4.34
CA GLN A 309 -2.14 -36.69 3.98
C GLN A 309 -3.11 -35.55 4.34
N LEU A 310 -4.41 -35.78 4.19
CA LEU A 310 -5.45 -34.83 4.57
C LEU A 310 -5.66 -34.86 6.09
N LYS A 311 -5.83 -36.05 6.67
CA LYS A 311 -6.11 -36.22 8.11
C LYS A 311 -5.02 -35.62 9.01
N ARG A 312 -3.74 -35.82 8.66
CA ARG A 312 -2.63 -35.26 9.47
C ARG A 312 -2.54 -33.73 9.45
N ARG A 313 -3.05 -33.08 8.39
CA ARG A 313 -3.08 -31.62 8.27
C ARG A 313 -4.29 -31.06 9.02
N CYS A 314 -5.42 -31.75 8.97
CA CYS A 314 -6.59 -31.49 9.79
C CYS A 314 -6.40 -32.01 11.23
N LYS A 315 -5.53 -31.37 12.02
CA LYS A 315 -5.20 -31.80 13.39
C LYS A 315 -6.43 -32.05 14.27
N PHE A 316 -7.47 -31.24 14.10
CA PHE A 316 -8.73 -31.37 14.85
C PHE A 316 -9.86 -31.84 13.94
N HIS A 317 -10.63 -32.82 14.39
CA HIS A 317 -11.86 -33.27 13.73
C HIS A 317 -13.04 -33.12 14.68
N ILE A 318 -14.02 -32.30 14.32
CA ILE A 318 -15.25 -32.07 15.07
C ILE A 318 -16.40 -32.67 14.29
N LYS A 319 -17.16 -33.58 14.91
CA LYS A 319 -18.40 -34.13 14.33
C LYS A 319 -19.59 -33.57 15.09
N ILE A 320 -20.54 -32.99 14.37
CA ILE A 320 -21.78 -32.45 14.91
C ILE A 320 -22.96 -33.26 14.36
N ASP A 321 -23.70 -33.90 15.25
CA ASP A 321 -25.00 -34.51 14.95
C ASP A 321 -26.13 -33.77 15.69
N SER A 322 -27.37 -34.23 15.54
CA SER A 322 -28.53 -33.57 16.15
C SER A 322 -28.53 -33.56 17.68
N LYS A 323 -27.73 -34.43 18.33
CA LYS A 323 -27.71 -34.60 19.79
C LYS A 323 -26.36 -34.26 20.41
N TYR A 324 -25.26 -34.46 19.69
CA TYR A 324 -23.91 -34.39 20.25
C TYR A 324 -22.91 -33.68 19.34
N ILE A 325 -21.91 -33.06 19.98
CA ILE A 325 -20.68 -32.59 19.37
C ILE A 325 -19.55 -33.47 19.89
N THR A 326 -18.79 -34.04 18.96
CA THR A 326 -17.68 -34.94 19.23
C THR A 326 -16.38 -34.29 18.81
N PHE A 327 -15.41 -34.19 19.71
CA PHE A 327 -14.10 -33.61 19.49
C PHE A 327 -13.04 -34.70 19.40
N LYS A 328 -12.29 -34.70 18.30
CA LYS A 328 -11.19 -35.63 18.07
C LYS A 328 -9.92 -34.90 17.68
N VAL A 329 -8.78 -35.49 18.05
CA VAL A 329 -7.44 -34.98 17.74
C VAL A 329 -6.64 -36.05 17.02
N TRP A 330 -5.93 -35.65 15.97
CA TRP A 330 -5.06 -36.54 15.20
C TRP A 330 -3.91 -37.05 16.04
N ASN A 331 -3.71 -38.36 16.05
CA ASN A 331 -2.57 -39.03 16.67
C ASN A 331 -1.56 -39.44 15.58
N PRO A 332 -0.39 -38.78 15.50
CA PRO A 332 0.59 -39.07 14.45
C PRO A 332 1.27 -40.44 14.61
N VAL A 333 1.27 -41.04 15.80
CA VAL A 333 1.89 -42.35 16.05
C VAL A 333 0.96 -43.47 15.59
N LYS A 334 -0.32 -43.38 15.93
CA LYS A 334 -1.33 -44.39 15.55
C LYS A 334 -1.94 -44.16 14.17
N MET A 335 -1.70 -42.99 13.57
CA MET A 335 -2.30 -42.55 12.31
C MET A 335 -3.84 -42.58 12.34
N GLU A 336 -4.44 -42.16 13.45
CA GLU A 336 -5.88 -42.13 13.64
C GLU A 336 -6.34 -40.92 14.47
N TYR A 337 -7.64 -40.61 14.43
CA TYR A 337 -8.24 -39.60 15.29
C TYR A 337 -8.66 -40.21 16.64
N ASN A 338 -8.03 -39.74 17.72
CA ASN A 338 -8.42 -40.08 19.08
C ASN A 338 -9.66 -39.28 19.49
N LEU A 339 -10.67 -39.96 20.05
CA LEU A 339 -11.78 -39.30 20.72
C LEU A 339 -11.28 -38.63 22.01
N ILE A 340 -11.48 -37.32 22.12
CA ILE A 340 -11.13 -36.55 23.32
C ILE A 340 -12.36 -36.31 24.17
N GLU A 341 -13.45 -35.85 23.55
CA GLU A 341 -14.65 -35.47 24.29
C GLU A 341 -15.91 -35.57 23.44
N LYS A 342 -17.05 -35.84 24.09
CA LYS A 342 -18.38 -35.84 23.48
C LYS A 342 -19.36 -35.09 24.39
N LYS A 343 -19.96 -34.01 23.90
CA LYS A 343 -20.90 -33.15 24.65
C LYS A 343 -22.25 -33.07 23.95
N PRO A 344 -23.35 -32.76 24.68
CA PRO A 344 -24.62 -32.41 24.05
C PRO A 344 -24.49 -31.26 23.04
N ASN A 345 -25.21 -31.33 21.93
CA ASN A 345 -25.25 -30.27 20.93
C ASN A 345 -26.26 -29.18 21.35
N ASN A 346 -25.75 -28.16 22.05
CA ASN A 346 -26.54 -27.02 22.49
C ASN A 346 -26.39 -25.79 21.57
N LEU A 347 -25.73 -25.93 20.41
CA LEU A 347 -25.46 -24.80 19.52
C LEU A 347 -26.75 -24.11 19.08
N LEU A 348 -27.82 -24.83 18.76
CA LEU A 348 -29.08 -24.19 18.34
C LEU A 348 -29.68 -23.29 19.43
N ASN A 349 -29.52 -23.67 20.70
CA ASN A 349 -29.98 -22.88 21.84
C ASN A 349 -29.10 -21.64 22.06
N ASP A 350 -27.79 -21.78 21.93
CA ASP A 350 -26.81 -20.69 22.11
C ASP A 350 -26.99 -19.57 21.07
N PHE A 351 -27.55 -19.89 19.88
CA PHE A 351 -27.80 -18.94 18.80
C PHE A 351 -29.26 -18.50 18.67
N GLN A 352 -30.10 -18.80 19.67
CA GLN A 352 -31.52 -18.43 19.72
C GLN A 352 -32.35 -18.91 18.51
N ILE A 353 -31.96 -20.02 17.85
CA ILE A 353 -32.75 -20.60 16.77
C ILE A 353 -33.90 -21.38 17.43
N LYS A 354 -35.02 -20.70 17.67
CA LYS A 354 -36.26 -21.29 18.16
C LYS A 354 -37.20 -21.59 17.01
N GLU A 355 -38.02 -22.62 17.17
CA GLU A 355 -39.17 -22.81 16.30
C GLU A 355 -40.11 -21.61 16.46
N LEU A 356 -40.41 -20.95 15.34
CA LEU A 356 -41.34 -19.81 15.34
C LEU A 356 -42.74 -20.33 15.57
N THR A 357 -43.48 -19.67 16.46
CA THR A 357 -44.92 -19.88 16.51
C THR A 357 -45.57 -19.43 15.20
N LYS A 358 -46.74 -19.98 14.86
CA LYS A 358 -47.47 -19.62 13.63
C LYS A 358 -47.71 -18.11 13.50
N LYS A 359 -47.89 -17.41 14.64
CA LYS A 359 -48.05 -15.96 14.70
C LYS A 359 -46.75 -15.23 14.37
N GLU A 360 -45.64 -15.59 15.00
CA GLU A 360 -44.32 -14.99 14.72
C GLU A 360 -43.91 -15.20 13.26
N ALA A 361 -44.19 -16.39 12.70
CA ALA A 361 -43.93 -16.67 11.29
C ALA A 361 -44.75 -15.78 10.35
N LYS A 362 -46.04 -15.54 10.64
CA LYS A 362 -46.89 -14.60 9.88
C LYS A 362 -46.39 -13.17 9.98
N GLU A 363 -45.98 -12.72 11.18
CA GLU A 363 -45.42 -11.38 11.40
C GLU A 363 -44.11 -11.19 10.62
N GLU A 364 -43.24 -12.20 10.58
CA GLU A 364 -41.98 -12.14 9.84
C GLU A 364 -42.22 -12.11 8.31
N ILE A 365 -43.19 -12.90 7.82
CA ILE A 365 -43.64 -12.85 6.42
C ILE A 365 -44.17 -11.46 6.07
N TYR A 366 -45.03 -10.88 6.90
CA TYR A 366 -45.52 -9.52 6.66
C TYR A 366 -44.38 -8.50 6.71
N LYS A 367 -43.49 -8.61 7.70
CA LYS A 367 -42.38 -7.67 7.88
C LYS A 367 -41.47 -7.62 6.65
N VAL A 368 -41.12 -8.78 6.09
CA VAL A 368 -40.17 -8.91 4.97
C VAL A 368 -40.87 -8.81 3.62
N LEU A 369 -41.96 -9.54 3.41
CA LEU A 369 -42.64 -9.67 2.11
C LEU A 369 -43.79 -8.68 1.92
N LYS A 370 -44.24 -8.01 3.00
CA LYS A 370 -45.41 -7.11 2.99
C LYS A 370 -46.72 -7.80 2.59
N ILE A 371 -46.77 -9.13 2.73
CA ILE A 371 -47.97 -9.94 2.51
C ILE A 371 -48.62 -10.18 3.86
N ASP A 372 -49.86 -9.73 4.00
CA ASP A 372 -50.67 -9.95 5.19
C ASP A 372 -51.45 -11.26 5.03
N LEU A 373 -50.98 -12.31 5.71
CA LEU A 373 -51.58 -13.65 5.65
C LEU A 373 -52.84 -13.78 6.50
N ASP A 374 -53.25 -12.73 7.22
CA ASP A 374 -54.50 -12.66 7.98
C ASP A 374 -55.59 -11.89 7.23
N LYS A 375 -55.29 -11.30 6.07
CA LYS A 375 -56.21 -10.43 5.32
C LYS A 375 -57.26 -11.16 4.47
N ASP A 376 -57.06 -12.45 4.20
CA ASP A 376 -57.96 -13.30 3.39
C ASP A 376 -58.47 -14.54 4.16
N SER A 377 -58.43 -14.52 5.50
CA SER A 377 -58.94 -15.61 6.38
C SER A 377 -60.30 -15.31 6.99
#